data_AF-M1A359-F1
#
_entry.id   AF-M1A359-F1
#
_cell.length_a   1.000
_cell.length_b   1.000
_cell.length_c   1.000
_cell.angle_alpha   90.00
_cell.angle_beta   90.00
_cell.angle_gamma   90.00
#
_symmetry.space_group_name_H-M   'P 1'
#
loop_
_entity.id
_entity.type
_entity.pdbx_description
1 polymer ?
#
loop_
_entity_poly.entity_id
_entity_poly.type
_entity_poly.pdbx_seq_one_letter_code
_entity_poly.pdbx_strand_id
1 'polypeptide(L)'
;MVTSKKLVAMFLVCIVMISSCVYVSIADGDSNAEKFEEAYKSATTDYVACYNDCQKECSGGYTHCEMKCDEDCTAKLLKERIEKMKM
;
A
#
# COMPACT_ATOMS: atom_id res chain seq x y z
N MET A 1 5.12 -11.39 -34.80
CA MET A 1 3.78 -10.86 -34.46
C MET A 1 3.12 -11.53 -33.23
N VAL A 2 3.84 -12.30 -32.40
CA VAL A 2 3.27 -12.98 -31.20
C VAL A 2 3.42 -12.11 -29.93
N THR A 3 4.48 -11.29 -29.86
CA THR A 3 4.83 -10.47 -28.69
C THR A 3 3.87 -9.30 -28.45
N SER A 4 3.42 -8.61 -29.51
CA SER A 4 2.47 -7.49 -29.40
C SER A 4 1.11 -7.94 -28.87
N LYS A 5 0.64 -9.14 -29.26
CA LYS A 5 -0.64 -9.70 -28.79
C LYS A 5 -0.60 -10.04 -27.30
N LYS A 6 0.54 -10.54 -26.80
CA LYS A 6 0.78 -10.85 -25.39
C LYS A 6 0.84 -9.58 -24.53
N LEU A 7 1.52 -8.53 -25.02
CA LEU A 7 1.57 -7.23 -24.34
C LEU A 7 0.19 -6.59 -24.25
N VAL A 8 -0.54 -6.51 -25.36
CA VAL A 8 -1.89 -5.91 -25.39
C VAL A 8 -2.84 -6.67 -24.45
N ALA A 9 -2.78 -8.00 -24.41
CA ALA A 9 -3.59 -8.78 -23.48
C ALA A 9 -3.26 -8.48 -22.01
N MET A 10 -1.98 -8.36 -21.67
CA MET A 10 -1.55 -8.02 -20.31
C MET A 10 -1.99 -6.61 -19.91
N PHE A 11 -1.86 -5.63 -20.82
CA PHE A 11 -2.36 -4.27 -20.59
C PHE A 11 -3.87 -4.25 -20.36
N LEU A 12 -4.64 -4.99 -21.16
CA LEU A 12 -6.09 -5.07 -21.01
C LEU A 12 -6.52 -5.73 -19.69
N VAL A 13 -5.83 -6.78 -19.25
CA VAL A 13 -6.09 -7.41 -17.93
C VAL A 13 -5.80 -6.43 -16.80
N CYS A 14 -4.69 -5.71 -16.84
CA CYS A 14 -4.37 -4.69 -15.84
C CYS A 14 -5.45 -3.59 -15.79
N ILE A 15 -5.89 -3.11 -16.96
CA ILE A 15 -6.95 -2.10 -17.05
C ILE A 15 -8.26 -2.63 -16.46
N VAL A 16 -8.70 -3.84 -16.82
CA VAL A 16 -9.94 -4.44 -16.30
C VAL A 16 -9.87 -4.63 -14.78
N MET A 17 -8.74 -5.10 -14.26
CA MET A 17 -8.54 -5.24 -12.82
C MET A 17 -8.62 -3.89 -12.11
N ILE A 18 -7.90 -2.87 -12.60
CA ILE A 18 -7.93 -1.51 -12.03
C ILE A 18 -9.36 -0.93 -12.11
N SER A 19 -10.05 -1.07 -13.24
CA SER A 19 -11.42 -0.59 -13.39
C SER A 19 -12.40 -1.28 -12.44
N SER A 20 -12.25 -2.58 -12.18
CA SER A 20 -13.08 -3.29 -11.21
C SER A 20 -12.85 -2.82 -9.77
N CYS A 21 -11.62 -2.47 -9.41
CA CYS A 21 -11.30 -1.89 -8.11
C CYS A 21 -11.87 -0.48 -7.96
N VAL A 22 -11.83 0.35 -9.01
CA VAL A 22 -12.29 1.74 -8.99
C VAL A 22 -13.83 1.85 -9.00
N TYR A 23 -14.53 0.96 -9.70
CA TYR A 23 -16.01 0.99 -9.77
C TYR A 23 -16.66 0.69 -8.41
N VAL A 24 -16.00 -0.08 -7.55
CA VAL A 24 -16.46 -0.37 -6.17
C VAL A 24 -16.30 0.87 -5.27
N SER A 25 -15.27 1.69 -5.48
CA SER A 25 -15.01 2.88 -4.66
C SER A 25 -15.93 4.08 -4.97
N ILE A 26 -16.58 4.10 -6.14
CA ILE A 26 -17.39 5.24 -6.61
C ILE A 26 -18.90 5.03 -6.32
N ALA A 27 -19.35 3.80 -6.11
CA ALA A 27 -20.78 3.50 -5.89
C ALA A 27 -21.29 3.91 -4.50
N ASP A 28 -20.40 4.02 -3.51
CA ASP A 28 -20.71 4.47 -2.15
C ASP A 28 -20.17 5.90 -1.94
N GLY A 29 -21.03 6.90 -2.13
CA GLY A 29 -20.69 8.33 -2.12
C GLY A 29 -19.99 8.85 -0.84
N ASP A 30 -19.31 10.00 -1.01
CA ASP A 30 -18.62 10.93 -0.06
C ASP A 30 -18.19 10.39 1.32
N SER A 31 -19.10 9.78 2.07
CA SER A 31 -18.87 9.13 3.37
C SER A 31 -17.80 8.03 3.39
N ASN A 32 -17.57 7.31 2.29
CA ASN A 32 -16.50 6.31 2.21
C ASN A 32 -15.16 6.95 1.82
N ALA A 33 -15.18 8.06 1.08
CA ALA A 33 -13.96 8.78 0.72
C ALA A 33 -13.32 9.42 1.95
N GLU A 34 -14.11 10.06 2.81
CA GLU A 34 -13.61 10.66 4.07
C GLU A 34 -13.06 9.59 5.02
N LYS A 35 -13.79 8.48 5.20
CA LYS A 35 -13.31 7.35 6.01
C LYS A 35 -12.05 6.71 5.45
N PHE A 36 -11.95 6.60 4.12
CA PHE A 36 -10.75 6.11 3.46
C PHE A 36 -9.58 7.07 3.65
N GLU A 37 -9.80 8.37 3.51
CA GLU A 37 -8.79 9.40 3.72
C GLU A 37 -8.29 9.40 5.17
N GLU A 38 -9.18 9.28 6.14
CA GLU A 38 -8.83 9.18 7.56
C GLU A 38 -8.03 7.89 7.85
N ALA A 39 -8.48 6.76 7.33
CA ALA A 39 -7.78 5.48 7.47
C ALA A 39 -6.41 5.49 6.77
N TYR A 40 -6.28 6.19 5.65
CA TYR A 40 -5.03 6.39 4.91
C TYR A 40 -4.08 7.34 5.64
N LYS A 41 -4.59 8.45 6.17
CA LYS A 41 -3.82 9.38 7.00
C LYS A 41 -3.27 8.68 8.24
N SER A 42 -4.11 7.94 8.96
CA SER A 42 -3.68 7.12 10.10
C SER A 42 -2.61 6.10 9.70
N ALA A 43 -2.80 5.37 8.59
CA ALA A 43 -1.80 4.43 8.06
C ALA A 43 -0.44 5.11 7.83
N THR A 44 -0.50 6.29 7.22
CA THR A 44 0.68 7.05 6.82
C THR A 44 1.41 7.60 8.03
N THR A 45 0.68 8.12 9.02
CA THR A 45 1.27 8.60 10.29
C THR A 45 2.00 7.48 11.02
N ASP A 46 1.37 6.31 11.16
CA ASP A 46 1.97 5.16 11.85
C ASP A 46 3.21 4.64 11.10
N TYR A 47 3.16 4.60 9.77
CA TYR A 47 4.29 4.24 8.92
C TYR A 47 5.44 5.23 9.06
N VAL A 48 5.18 6.54 8.95
CA VAL A 48 6.22 7.58 9.04
C VAL A 48 6.89 7.57 10.41
N ALA A 49 6.12 7.37 11.48
CA ALA A 49 6.68 7.24 12.82
C ALA A 49 7.62 6.03 12.93
N CYS A 50 7.15 4.85 12.50
CA CYS A 50 7.95 3.63 12.49
C CYS A 50 9.23 3.79 11.66
N TYR A 51 9.09 4.33 10.44
CA TYR A 51 10.18 4.48 9.50
C TYR A 51 11.25 5.44 10.04
N ASN A 52 10.85 6.58 10.62
CA ASN A 52 11.78 7.55 11.20
C ASN A 52 12.53 6.97 12.39
N ASP A 53 11.87 6.19 13.25
CA ASP A 53 12.53 5.56 14.40
C ASP A 53 13.48 4.45 13.95
N CYS A 54 13.07 3.63 12.97
CA CYS A 54 13.95 2.64 12.34
C CYS A 54 15.17 3.30 11.71
N GLN A 55 15.01 4.42 11.00
CA GLN A 55 16.14 5.10 10.37
C GLN A 55 17.15 5.66 11.37
N LYS A 56 16.69 6.12 12.55
CA LYS A 56 17.59 6.59 13.62
C LYS A 56 18.44 5.46 14.19
N GLU A 57 17.86 4.26 14.32
CA GLU A 57 18.52 3.09 14.91
C GLU A 57 19.30 2.26 13.88
N CYS A 58 19.02 2.45 12.58
CA CYS A 58 19.67 1.70 11.53
C CYS A 58 21.15 2.06 11.39
N SER A 59 21.98 1.03 11.46
CA SER A 59 23.42 1.12 11.22
C SER A 59 23.72 0.51 9.85
N GLY A 60 23.84 1.35 8.83
CA GLY A 60 24.07 0.93 7.44
C GLY A 60 24.14 2.09 6.46
N GLY A 61 24.30 1.78 5.16
CA GLY A 61 24.18 2.80 4.10
C GLY A 61 22.73 3.24 3.92
N TYR A 62 22.53 4.47 3.42
CA TYR A 62 21.20 5.06 3.26
C TYR A 62 20.20 4.11 2.56
N THR A 63 20.55 3.58 1.39
CA THR A 63 19.69 2.67 0.63
C THR A 63 19.41 1.35 1.34
N HIS A 64 20.36 0.86 2.15
CA HIS A 64 20.14 -0.34 2.96
C HIS A 64 19.11 -0.07 4.06
N CYS A 65 19.27 1.03 4.77
CA CYS A 65 18.34 1.43 5.82
C CYS A 65 16.95 1.77 5.26
N GLU A 66 16.88 2.42 4.10
CA GLU A 66 15.63 2.70 3.41
C GLU A 66 14.84 1.42 3.12
N MET A 67 15.46 0.46 2.42
CA MET A 67 14.78 -0.79 2.08
C MET A 67 14.40 -1.61 3.32
N LYS A 68 15.32 -1.70 4.29
CA LYS A 68 15.08 -2.46 5.51
C LYS A 68 13.94 -1.86 6.33
N CYS A 69 13.97 -0.56 6.56
CA CYS A 69 12.95 0.12 7.35
C CYS A 69 11.59 0.11 6.66
N ASP A 70 11.56 0.19 5.33
CA ASP A 70 10.32 0.04 4.57
C ASP A 70 9.70 -1.35 4.76
N GLU A 71 10.50 -2.41 4.61
CA GLU A 71 10.06 -3.80 4.76
C GLU A 71 9.60 -4.10 6.21
N ASP A 72 10.43 -3.73 7.20
CA ASP A 72 10.17 -4.00 8.62
C ASP A 72 8.90 -3.27 9.10
N CYS A 73 8.75 -1.98 8.77
CA CYS A 73 7.58 -1.20 9.17
C CYS A 73 6.30 -1.63 8.46
N THR A 74 6.39 -1.97 7.18
CA THR A 74 5.23 -2.50 6.43
C THR A 74 4.78 -3.84 7.02
N ALA A 75 5.70 -4.77 7.29
CA ALA A 75 5.37 -6.06 7.89
C ALA A 75 4.73 -5.90 9.28
N LYS A 76 5.28 -5.00 10.11
CA LYS A 76 4.75 -4.71 11.46
C LYS A 76 3.32 -4.17 11.40
N LEU A 77 3.08 -3.13 10.61
CA LEU A 77 1.76 -2.49 10.53
C LEU A 77 0.70 -3.41 9.90
N LEU A 78 1.08 -4.21 8.89
CA LEU A 78 0.19 -5.20 8.33
C LEU A 78 -0.20 -6.26 9.36
N LYS A 79 0.78 -6.75 10.15
CA LYS A 79 0.51 -7.71 11.22
C LYS A 79 -0.45 -7.12 12.26
N GLU A 80 -0.18 -5.91 12.74
CA GLU A 80 -1.04 -5.23 13.72
C GLU A 80 -2.47 -4.99 13.20
N ARG A 81 -2.63 -4.62 11.92
CA ARG A 81 -3.97 -4.50 11.31
C ARG A 81 -4.69 -5.84 11.21
N ILE A 82 -4.00 -6.89 10.77
CA ILE A 82 -4.58 -8.23 10.67
C ILE A 82 -5.03 -8.73 12.04
N GLU A 83 -4.25 -8.47 13.08
CA GLU A 83 -4.63 -8.81 14.47
C GLU A 83 -5.86 -8.02 14.92
N LYS A 84 -5.94 -6.71 14.65
CA LYS A 84 -7.12 -5.89 14.95
C LYS A 84 -8.39 -6.34 14.23
N MET A 85 -8.28 -6.95 13.05
CA MET A 85 -9.43 -7.47 12.29
C MET A 85 -9.86 -8.88 12.72
N LYS A 86 -9.03 -9.60 13.50
CA LYS A 86 -9.35 -10.93 14.04
C LYS A 86 -10.11 -10.87 15.36
N MET A 87 -10.16 -9.70 16.01
CA MET A 87 -10.97 -9.42 17.20
C MET A 87 -12.35 -8.90 16.81
#